data_AF-A0A524HRZ8-F1
#
_entry.id   AF-A0A524HRZ8-F1
#
_cell.length_a   1.000
_cell.length_b   1.000
_cell.length_c   1.000
_cell.angle_alpha   90.00
_cell.angle_beta   90.00
_cell.angle_gamma   90.00
#
_symmetry.space_group_name_H-M   'P 1'
#
loop_
_entity.id
_entity.type
_entity.pdbx_description
1 polymer ?
#
loop_
_entity_poly.entity_id
_entity_poly.type
_entity_poly.pdbx_seq_one_letter_code
_entity_poly.pdbx_strand_id
1 'polypeptide(L)' 'MNKNDIVNQLSDRTGLSKADSQKAVDGIFDLITDTLKSGEEVRVSGFGVFVVSQRAGGKGRNPQTG' A
#
# COMPACT_ATOMS: atom_id res chain seq x y z
N MET A 1 -3.35 2.85 13.77
CA MET A 1 -2.02 2.95 13.15
C MET A 1 -2.18 3.63 11.80
N ASN A 2 -1.83 4.91 11.73
CA ASN A 2 -1.74 5.68 10.50
C ASN A 2 -0.28 5.74 10.01
N LYS A 3 0.00 6.45 8.91
CA LYS A 3 1.34 6.56 8.33
C LYS A 3 2.38 7.13 9.31
N ASN A 4 2.02 8.15 10.08
CA ASN A 4 2.91 8.76 11.06
C ASN A 4 3.23 7.80 12.21
N ASP A 5 2.24 7.00 12.64
CA ASP A 5 2.45 5.96 13.65
C ASP A 5 3.47 4.92 13.15
N ILE A 6 3.38 4.52 11.87
CA ILE A 6 4.32 3.58 11.25
C ILE A 6 5.74 4.15 11.24
N VAL A 7 5.90 5.42 10.86
CA VAL A 7 7.21 6.08 10.78
C VAL A 7 7.87 6.19 12.16
N ASN A 8 7.11 6.58 13.18
CA ASN A 8 7.63 6.64 14.55
C ASN A 8 8.05 5.24 15.03
N GLN A 9 7.18 4.24 14.89
CA GLN A 9 7.51 2.87 15.32
C GLN A 9 8.66 2.25 14.51
N LEU A 10 8.80 2.60 13.23
CA LEU A 10 9.91 2.14 12.40
C LEU A 10 11.22 2.76 12.87
N SER A 11 11.24 4.06 13.16
CA SER A 11 12.39 4.77 13.72
C SER A 11 12.81 4.14 15.05
N ASP A 12 11.86 3.88 15.95
CA ASP A 12 12.13 3.25 17.25
C ASP A 12 12.70 1.83 17.12
N ARG A 13 12.22 1.04 16.15
CA ARG A 13 12.66 -0.36 15.95
C ARG A 13 13.97 -0.49 15.20
N THR A 14 14.28 0.43 14.28
CA THR A 14 15.44 0.33 13.38
C THR A 14 16.60 1.21 13.79
N GLY A 15 16.37 2.20 14.67
CA GLY A 15 17.35 3.23 15.02
C GLY A 15 17.58 4.26 13.91
N LEU A 16 16.82 4.20 12.81
CA LEU A 16 16.88 5.20 11.75
C LEU A 16 16.35 6.55 12.26
N SER A 17 16.86 7.63 11.68
CA SER A 17 16.30 8.95 11.90
C SER A 17 14.82 8.97 11.47
N LYS A 18 14.01 9.85 12.07
CA LYS A 18 12.60 10.01 11.65
C LYS A 18 12.49 10.39 10.16
N ALA A 19 13.43 11.21 9.67
CA ALA A 19 13.46 11.62 8.27
C ALA A 19 13.73 10.44 7.34
N ASP A 20 14.66 9.55 7.70
CA ASP A 20 14.96 8.38 6.85
C ASP A 20 13.90 7.30 7.00
N SER A 21 13.28 7.18 8.16
CA SER A 21 12.11 6.31 8.37
C SER A 21 10.93 6.75 7.53
N GLN A 22 10.69 8.07 7.44
CA GLN A 22 9.67 8.64 6.55
C GLN A 22 9.95 8.29 5.09
N LYS A 23 11.17 8.55 4.61
CA LYS A 23 11.60 8.21 3.25
C LYS A 23 11.46 6.72 2.94
N ALA A 24 11.81 5.85 3.89
CA ALA A 24 11.70 4.41 3.72
C ALA A 24 10.23 3.96 3.58
N VAL A 25 9.34 4.49 4.43
CA VAL A 25 7.91 4.19 4.34
C VAL A 25 7.33 4.70 3.02
N ASP A 26 7.67 5.93 2.62
CA ASP A 26 7.24 6.52 1.35
C ASP A 26 7.70 5.67 0.16
N GLY A 27 9.01 5.36 0.11
CA GLY A 27 9.59 4.58 -0.98
C GLY A 27 8.99 3.18 -1.12
N ILE A 28 8.64 2.51 -0.02
CA ILE A 28 7.96 1.21 -0.07
C ILE A 28 6.58 1.34 -0.74
N PHE A 29 5.79 2.33 -0.34
CA PHE A 29 4.46 2.53 -0.94
C PHE A 29 4.54 2.94 -2.40
N ASP A 30 5.53 3.77 -2.77
CA ASP A 30 5.75 4.18 -4.16
C ASP A 30 6.16 2.97 -5.02
N LEU A 31 7.10 2.15 -4.56
CA LEU A 31 7.50 0.92 -5.25
C LEU A 31 6.32 -0.03 -5.45
N ILE A 32 5.53 -0.27 -4.40
CA ILE A 32 4.33 -1.11 -4.51
C ILE A 32 3.36 -0.53 -5.55
N THR A 33 3.14 0.78 -5.50
CA THR A 33 2.22 1.47 -6.41
C THR A 33 2.67 1.37 -7.86
N ASP A 34 3.95 1.59 -8.13
CA ASP A 34 4.47 1.59 -9.50
C ASP A 34 4.54 0.17 -10.09
N THR A 35 4.89 -0.84 -9.30
CA THR A 35 4.79 -2.25 -9.73
C THR A 35 3.35 -2.65 -10.02
N LEU A 36 2.39 -2.25 -9.19
CA LEU A 36 0.97 -2.55 -9.44
C LEU A 36 0.44 -1.82 -10.68
N LYS A 37 0.90 -0.60 -10.96
CA LYS A 37 0.54 0.14 -12.18
C LYS A 37 1.08 -0.51 -13.46
N SER A 38 2.25 -1.16 -13.42
CA SER A 38 2.76 -1.90 -14.58
C SER A 38 1.98 -3.19 -14.86
N GLY A 39 1.06 -3.57 -13.98
CA GLY A 39 0.28 -4.80 -14.07
C GLY A 39 0.96 -6.01 -13.44
N GLU A 40 2.11 -5.81 -12.80
CA GLU A 40 2.82 -6.84 -12.05
C GLU A 40 2.25 -7.01 -10.64
N GLU A 41 2.47 -8.17 -10.03
CA GLU A 41 2.14 -8.41 -8.63
C GLU A 41 3.34 -8.20 -7.72
N VAL A 42 3.10 -7.67 -6.51
CA VAL A 42 4.13 -7.54 -5.48
C VAL A 42 3.96 -8.64 -4.46
N ARG A 43 4.98 -9.48 -4.30
CA ARG A 43 4.93 -10.64 -3.40
C ARG A 43 5.97 -10.46 -2.28
N VAL A 44 5.49 -10.34 -1.04
CA VAL A 44 6.33 -10.16 0.16
C VAL A 44 6.16 -11.39 1.06
N SER A 45 7.17 -12.26 1.06
CA SER A 45 7.17 -13.50 1.85
C SER A 45 6.92 -13.23 3.33
N GLY A 46 5.96 -13.95 3.91
CA GLY A 46 5.57 -13.78 5.32
C GLY A 46 4.67 -12.58 5.61
N PHE A 47 4.31 -11.77 4.60
CA PHE A 47 3.40 -10.64 4.74
C PHE A 47 2.17 -10.75 3.84
N GLY A 48 2.36 -10.89 2.52
CA GLY A 48 1.23 -11.01 1.60
C GLY A 48 1.59 -10.84 0.13
N VAL A 49 0.56 -10.92 -0.71
CA VAL A 49 0.63 -10.68 -2.15
C VAL A 49 -0.32 -9.53 -2.50
N PHE A 50 0.20 -8.54 -3.21
CA PHE A 50 -0.57 -7.40 -3.73
C PHE A 50 -0.73 -7.57 -5.23
N VAL A 51 -1.98 -7.48 -5.71
CA VAL A 51 -2.31 -7.62 -7.12
C VAL A 51 -3.44 -6.66 -7.47
N VAL A 52 -3.41 -6.10 -8.68
CA VAL A 52 -4.53 -5.32 -9.21
C VAL A 52 -5.60 -6.26 -9.74
N SER A 53 -6.78 -6.27 -9.11
CA SER A 53 -7.94 -7.01 -9.61
C SER A 53 -8.73 -6.14 -10.58
N GLN A 54 -8.71 -6.47 -11.86
CA GLN A 54 -9.63 -5.88 -12.83
C GLN A 54 -10.99 -6.56 -12.67
N ARG A 55 -12.01 -5.77 -12.33
CA ARG A 55 -13.40 -6.22 -12.24
C ARG A 55 -14.21 -5.57 -13.36
N ALA A 56 -14.97 -6.38 -14.09
CA ALA A 56 -15.92 -5.86 -15.05
C ALA A 56 -16.93 -4.95 -14.34
N GLY A 57 -17.36 -3.88 -15.02
CA GLY A 57 -18.39 -2.99 -14.50
C GLY A 57 -19.64 -3.79 -14.14
N GLY A 58 -20.05 -3.72 -12.87
CA GLY A 58 -21.32 -4.30 -12.45
C GLY A 58 -22.48 -3.51 -13.05
N LYS A 59 -23.65 -4.15 -13.25
CA LYS A 59 -24.88 -3.41 -13.53
C LYS A 59 -25.23 -2.59 -12.28
N GLY A 60 -24.97 -1.29 -12.35
CA GLY A 60 -25.41 -0.33 -11.34
C GLY A 60 -26.93 -0.37 -11.25
N ARG A 61 -27.40 -0.45 -10.02
CA ARG A 61 -28.81 -0.46 -9.66
C ARG A 61 -29.04 0.75 -8.74
N ASN A 62 -30.04 1.57 -9.07
CA ASN A 62 -30.36 2.78 -8.31
C ASN A 62 -30.96 2.37 -6.97
N PRO A 63 -30.32 2.64 -5.82
CA PRO A 63 -30.83 2.21 -4.52
C PRO A 63 -32.27 2.67 -4.20
N GLN A 64 -32.72 3.77 -4.83
CA GLN A 64 -34.07 4.29 -4.65
C GLN A 64 -35.13 3.67 -5.58
N THR A 65 -34.74 3.15 -6.75
CA THR A 65 -35.68 2.61 -7.75
C THR A 65 -35.38 1.17 -8.19
N GLY A 66 -34.34 0.55 -7.65
CA GLY A 66 -33.85 -0.79 -7.99
C GLY A 66 -32.35 -0.85 -8.05
#